data_AF-A0A383CAC1-F1
#
_entry.id   AF-A0A383CAC1-F1
#
_cell.length_a   1.000
_cell.length_b   1.000
_cell.length_c   1.000
_cell.angle_alpha   90.00
_cell.angle_beta   90.00
_cell.angle_gamma   90.00
#
_symmetry.space_group_name_H-M   'P 1'
#
loop_
_entity.id
_entity.type
_entity.pdbx_description
1 polymer ?
#
loop_
_entity_poly.entity_id
_entity_poly.type
_entity_poly.pdbx_seq_one_letter_code
_entity_poly.pdbx_strand_id
1 'polypeptide(L)'
;DAVLAAEMVALAGSVEALTDRALELVETGDLRLACHLVELAVTAVPDHEGAHRVRADVYWRRRKAERSLMSKGVYAAAARESEAVYGEVTD
;
A
#
# COMPACT_ATOMS: atom_id res chain seq x y z
N ASP A 1 -13.92 -1.81 1.71
CA ASP A 1 -14.85 -2.92 1.98
C ASP A 1 -14.00 -4.11 2.43
N ALA A 2 -14.09 -4.48 3.71
CA ALA A 2 -13.24 -5.51 4.30
C ALA A 2 -13.54 -6.92 3.79
N VAL A 3 -14.80 -7.19 3.41
CA VAL A 3 -15.21 -8.50 2.88
C VAL A 3 -14.59 -8.72 1.50
N LEU A 4 -14.66 -7.71 0.62
CA LEU A 4 -14.01 -7.76 -0.68
C LEU A 4 -12.50 -7.93 -0.54
N ALA A 5 -11.86 -7.19 0.36
CA ALA A 5 -10.42 -7.28 0.58
C ALA A 5 -9.97 -8.68 1.02
N ALA A 6 -10.70 -9.27 1.97
CA ALA A 6 -10.45 -10.64 2.43
C ALA A 6 -10.63 -11.67 1.30
N GLU A 7 -11.68 -11.54 0.49
CA GLU A 7 -11.91 -12.41 -0.67
C GLU A 7 -10.77 -12.29 -1.70
N MET A 8 -10.31 -11.06 -1.97
CA MET A 8 -9.19 -10.84 -2.90
C MET A 8 -7.89 -11.48 -2.40
N VAL A 9 -7.60 -11.41 -1.09
CA VAL A 9 -6.46 -12.11 -0.47
C VAL A 9 -6.63 -13.63 -0.58
N ALA A 10 -7.83 -14.16 -0.33
CA ALA A 10 -8.10 -15.59 -0.48
C ALA A 10 -7.90 -16.09 -1.91
N LEU A 11 -8.36 -15.33 -2.91
CA LEU A 11 -8.15 -15.63 -4.33
C LEU A 11 -6.68 -15.53 -4.76
N ALA A 12 -5.93 -14.56 -4.22
CA ALA A 12 -4.49 -14.42 -4.46
C ALA A 12 -3.65 -15.45 -3.70
N GLY A 13 -4.21 -16.07 -2.66
CA GLY A 13 -3.61 -17.12 -1.84
C GLY A 13 -2.89 -16.63 -0.58
N SER A 14 -2.53 -15.35 -0.49
CA SER A 14 -1.89 -14.74 0.69
C SER A 14 -1.89 -13.21 0.61
N VAL A 15 -1.62 -12.54 1.74
CA VAL A 15 -1.40 -11.09 1.78
C VAL A 15 -0.12 -10.74 1.02
N GLU A 16 0.91 -11.56 1.19
CA GLU A 16 2.22 -11.44 0.55
C GLU A 16 2.11 -11.46 -0.97
N ALA A 17 1.25 -12.33 -1.54
CA ALA A 17 1.01 -12.36 -2.98
C ALA A 17 0.50 -11.01 -3.54
N LEU A 18 -0.35 -10.30 -2.79
CA LEU A 18 -0.80 -8.96 -3.19
C LEU A 18 0.30 -7.91 -3.04
N THR A 19 1.08 -7.96 -1.95
CA THR A 19 2.13 -6.98 -1.69
C THR A 19 3.32 -7.15 -2.63
N ASP A 20 3.74 -8.38 -2.91
CA ASP A 20 4.80 -8.68 -3.87
C ASP A 20 4.41 -8.21 -5.26
N ARG A 21 3.17 -8.50 -5.67
CA ARG A 21 2.66 -8.01 -6.94
C ARG A 21 2.59 -6.49 -6.99
N ALA A 22 2.25 -5.83 -5.89
CA ALA A 22 2.26 -4.38 -5.83
C ALA A 22 3.67 -3.81 -6.04
N LEU A 23 4.69 -4.41 -5.43
CA LEU A 23 6.09 -4.00 -5.61
C LEU A 23 6.54 -4.14 -7.07
N GLU A 24 6.24 -5.27 -7.72
CA GLU A 24 6.50 -5.47 -9.16
C GLU A 24 5.81 -4.39 -10.03
N LEU A 25 4.57 -4.04 -9.70
CA LEU A 25 3.84 -2.99 -10.41
C LEU A 25 4.45 -1.61 -10.21
N VAL A 26 5.05 -1.35 -9.04
CA VAL A 26 5.80 -0.10 -8.87
C VAL A 26 7.04 -0.08 -9.79
N GLU A 27 7.82 -1.17 -9.82
CA GLU A 27 9.01 -1.24 -10.67
C GLU A 27 8.67 -1.08 -12.17
N THR A 28 7.49 -1.58 -12.58
CA THR A 28 7.01 -1.43 -13.97
C THR A 28 6.25 -0.12 -14.22
N GLY A 29 6.05 0.71 -13.19
CA GLY A 29 5.46 2.04 -13.29
C GLY A 29 3.94 2.12 -13.18
N ASP A 30 3.23 1.00 -12.98
CA ASP A 30 1.79 0.99 -12.71
C ASP A 30 1.49 1.26 -11.23
N LEU A 31 1.89 2.44 -10.79
CA LEU A 31 1.72 2.90 -9.41
C LEU A 31 0.25 2.93 -8.97
N ARG A 32 -0.69 3.13 -9.89
CA ARG A 32 -2.10 3.20 -9.55
C ARG A 32 -2.63 1.82 -9.16
N LEU A 33 -2.29 0.78 -9.93
CA LEU A 33 -2.67 -0.58 -9.57
C LEU A 33 -1.93 -1.04 -8.32
N ALA A 34 -0.65 -0.70 -8.16
CA ALA A 34 0.11 -1.00 -6.95
C ALA A 34 -0.60 -0.46 -5.69
N CYS A 35 -1.06 0.80 -5.72
CA CYS A 35 -1.83 1.41 -4.64
C CYS A 35 -3.09 0.60 -4.30
N HIS A 36 -3.83 0.13 -5.30
CA HIS A 36 -5.05 -0.65 -5.05
C HIS A 36 -4.75 -2.00 -4.37
N LEU A 37 -3.67 -2.68 -4.78
CA LEU A 37 -3.31 -3.97 -4.20
C LEU A 37 -2.86 -3.85 -2.73
N VAL A 38 -2.04 -2.84 -2.41
CA VAL A 38 -1.62 -2.62 -1.01
C VAL A 38 -2.78 -2.17 -0.11
N GLU A 39 -3.75 -1.41 -0.64
CA GLU A 39 -4.95 -1.06 0.12
C GLU A 39 -5.82 -2.29 0.41
N LEU A 40 -5.97 -3.20 -0.55
CA LEU A 40 -6.66 -4.47 -0.30
C LEU A 40 -5.92 -5.29 0.76
N ALA A 41 -4.60 -5.37 0.69
CA ALA A 41 -3.78 -6.10 1.66
C ALA A 41 -3.99 -5.60 3.10
N VAL A 42 -3.83 -4.29 3.36
CA VAL A 42 -4.02 -3.74 4.72
C VAL A 42 -5.48 -3.69 5.16
N THR A 43 -6.43 -3.59 4.22
CA THR A 43 -7.86 -3.65 4.56
C THR A 43 -8.28 -5.07 4.96
N ALA A 44 -7.68 -6.10 4.35
CA ALA A 44 -7.95 -7.49 4.67
C ALA A 44 -7.34 -7.91 6.02
N VAL A 45 -6.12 -7.45 6.31
CA VAL A 45 -5.41 -7.78 7.55
C VAL A 45 -4.79 -6.51 8.16
N PRO A 46 -5.58 -5.73 8.95
CA PRO A 46 -5.18 -4.40 9.44
C PRO A 46 -3.96 -4.35 10.37
N ASP A 47 -3.60 -5.46 11.01
CA ASP A 47 -2.45 -5.53 11.91
C ASP A 47 -1.20 -6.14 11.23
N HIS A 48 -1.26 -6.38 9.91
CA HIS A 48 -0.17 -7.03 9.19
C HIS A 48 0.98 -6.04 8.91
N GLU A 49 1.98 -6.02 9.79
CA GLU A 49 3.14 -5.14 9.69
C GLU A 49 3.80 -5.14 8.29
N GLY A 50 4.03 -6.33 7.70
CA GLY A 50 4.64 -6.44 6.36
C GLY A 50 3.84 -5.71 5.26
N ALA A 51 2.51 -5.81 5.28
CA ALA A 51 1.64 -5.13 4.33
C ALA A 51 1.66 -3.61 4.53
N HIS A 52 1.71 -3.15 5.79
CA HIS A 52 1.87 -1.74 6.11
C HIS A 52 3.21 -1.18 5.64
N ARG A 53 4.32 -1.93 5.79
CA ARG A 53 5.64 -1.54 5.25
C ARG A 53 5.58 -1.36 3.73
N VAL A 54 4.99 -2.32 3.02
CA VAL A 54 4.86 -2.24 1.55
C VAL A 54 3.92 -1.10 1.13
N ARG A 55 2.79 -0.91 1.83
CA ARG A 55 1.88 0.23 1.57
C ARG A 55 2.58 1.58 1.73
N ALA A 56 3.39 1.74 2.78
CA ALA A 56 4.18 2.96 2.97
C ALA A 56 5.14 3.21 1.80
N ASP A 57 5.91 2.21 1.38
CA ASP A 57 6.84 2.33 0.24
C ASP A 57 6.11 2.67 -1.07
N VAL A 58 5.03 1.93 -1.39
CA VAL A 58 4.21 2.19 -2.58
C VAL A 58 3.69 3.63 -2.58
N TYR A 59 3.20 4.12 -1.45
CA TYR A 59 2.70 5.50 -1.34
C TYR A 59 3.77 6.57 -1.36
N TRP A 60 4.95 6.32 -0.83
CA TRP A 60 6.09 7.22 -1.01
C TRP A 60 6.52 7.30 -2.47
N ARG A 61 6.56 6.18 -3.18
CA ARG A 61 6.87 6.14 -4.62
C ARG A 61 5.77 6.81 -5.44
N ARG A 62 4.50 6.58 -5.12
CA ARG A 62 3.35 7.25 -5.72
C ARG A 62 3.43 8.77 -5.54
N ARG A 63 3.71 9.24 -4.32
CA ARG A 63 3.91 10.67 -4.02
C ARG A 63 5.00 11.29 -4.88
N LYS A 64 6.15 10.62 -5.05
CA LYS A 64 7.27 11.13 -5.86
C LYS A 64 6.84 11.36 -7.33
N ALA A 65 5.96 10.51 -7.86
CA ALA A 65 5.44 10.62 -9.22
C ALA A 65 4.32 11.66 -9.39
N GLU A 66 3.69 12.12 -8.31
CA GLU A 66 2.58 13.07 -8.40
C GLU A 66 3.01 14.50 -8.75
N ARG A 67 2.14 15.21 -9.49
CA ARG A 67 2.33 16.64 -9.80
C ARG A 67 1.60 17.56 -8.82
N SER A 68 0.41 17.15 -8.38
CA SER A 68 -0.43 17.93 -7.47
C SER A 68 0.15 17.92 -6.06
N LEU A 69 0.32 19.10 -5.46
CA LEU A 69 0.73 19.22 -4.06
C LEU A 69 -0.30 18.59 -3.11
N MET A 70 -1.59 18.69 -3.45
CA MET A 70 -2.66 18.06 -2.66
C MET A 70 -2.54 16.53 -2.70
N SER A 71 -2.34 15.94 -3.88
CA SER A 71 -2.13 14.50 -4.01
C SER A 71 -0.86 14.03 -3.29
N LYS A 72 0.22 14.82 -3.34
CA LYS A 72 1.43 14.54 -2.56
C LYS A 72 1.17 14.51 -1.06
N GLY A 73 0.33 15.41 -0.56
CA GLY A 73 -0.08 15.44 0.84
C GLY A 73 -0.88 14.20 1.25
N VAL A 74 -1.85 13.80 0.43
CA VAL A 74 -2.69 12.60 0.68
C VAL A 74 -1.84 11.34 0.75
N TYR A 75 -0.97 11.10 -0.23
CA TYR A 75 -0.13 9.89 -0.22
C TYR A 75 0.92 9.91 0.89
N ALA A 76 1.48 11.07 1.24
CA ALA A 76 2.38 11.18 2.39
C ALA A 76 1.65 10.84 3.71
N ALA A 77 0.43 11.33 3.90
CA ALA A 77 -0.34 11.05 5.09
C ALA A 77 -0.67 9.55 5.22
N ALA A 78 -1.09 8.91 4.13
CA ALA A 78 -1.40 7.48 4.11
C ALA A 78 -0.16 6.59 4.30
N ALA A 79 1.00 7.00 3.79
CA ALA A 79 2.27 6.33 4.06
C ALA A 79 2.61 6.37 5.56
N ARG A 80 2.54 7.56 6.17
CA ARG A 80 2.80 7.77 7.60
C ARG A 80 1.81 7.05 8.52
N GLU A 81 0.54 6.94 8.11
CA GLU A 81 -0.45 6.13 8.81
C GLU A 81 -0.01 4.66 8.90
N SER A 82 0.50 4.10 7.80
CA SER A 82 1.00 2.72 7.79
C SER A 82 2.25 2.56 8.65
N GLU A 83 3.17 3.49 8.51
CA GLU A 83 4.41 3.64 9.29
C GLU A 83 4.15 3.64 10.81
N ALA A 84 3.13 4.38 11.26
CA ALA A 84 2.73 4.42 12.66
C ALA A 84 2.30 3.04 13.22
N VAL A 85 1.81 2.12 12.38
CA VAL A 85 1.43 0.76 12.81
C VAL A 85 2.64 -0.05 13.27
N TYR A 86 3.83 0.20 12.72
CA TYR A 86 5.06 -0.54 13.04
C TYR A 86 6.18 0.32 13.64
N GLY A 87 5.85 1.53 14.10
CA GLY A 87 6.74 2.36 14.92
C GLY A 87 7.89 3.03 14.16
N GLU A 88 7.83 3.10 12.84
CA GLU A 88 8.79 3.84 12.00
C GLU A 88 8.04 5.07 11.45
N VAL A 89 8.61 6.27 11.49
CA VAL A 89 8.00 7.46 10.88
C VAL A 89 9.07 8.15 10.05
N THR A 90 8.85 8.24 8.74
CA THR A 90 9.77 8.91 7.83
C THR A 90 9.34 10.36 7.58
N ASP A 91 10.34 11.26 7.53
CA ASP A 91 10.16 12.70 7.33
C ASP A 91 9.90 13.08 5.87
#